data_AF-A0A8I1JL36-F1
#
_entry.id   AF-A0A8I1JL36-F1
#
_cell.length_a   1.000
_cell.length_b   1.000
_cell.length_c   1.000
_cell.angle_alpha   90.00
_cell.angle_beta   90.00
_cell.angle_gamma   90.00
#
_symmetry.space_group_name_H-M   'P 1'
#
loop_
_entity.id
_entity.type
_entity.pdbx_description
1 polymer ?
#
loop_
_entity_poly.entity_id
_entity_poly.type
_entity_poly.pdbx_seq_one_letter_code
_entity_poly.pdbx_strand_id
1 'polypeptide(L)' 'MNPWTCATNCQAAPGHYGIVFELEPALVYRALGADLKALNECDDLSLPIASAFVIGQDGRIRQAFVNVDYSERAEPRP' A
#
# COMPACT_ATOMS: atom_id res chain seq x y z
N MET A 1 -18.43 -2.87 -18.34
CA MET A 1 -17.11 -2.70 -17.71
C MET A 1 -16.44 -4.06 -17.73
N ASN A 2 -15.21 -4.18 -18.25
CA ASN A 2 -14.55 -5.48 -18.31
C ASN A 2 -13.98 -5.82 -16.91
N PRO A 3 -14.09 -7.07 -16.43
CA PRO A 3 -13.66 -7.42 -15.07
C PRO A 3 -12.14 -7.41 -14.89
N TRP A 4 -11.37 -7.42 -15.98
CA TRP A 4 -9.90 -7.49 -15.97
C TRP A 4 -9.22 -6.13 -15.84
N THR A 5 -9.91 -5.03 -16.16
CA THR A 5 -9.39 -3.66 -16.06
C THR A 5 -9.40 -3.14 -14.62
N CYS A 6 -10.27 -3.66 -13.75
CA CYS A 6 -10.19 -3.40 -12.32
C CYS A 6 -8.97 -4.11 -11.70
N ALA A 7 -8.77 -5.41 -11.97
CA ALA A 7 -7.70 -6.18 -11.32
C ALA A 7 -6.30 -5.58 -11.50
N THR A 8 -5.96 -5.09 -12.70
CA THR A 8 -4.63 -4.53 -13.00
C THR A 8 -4.38 -3.17 -12.35
N ASN A 9 -5.43 -2.38 -12.09
CA ASN A 9 -5.32 -1.07 -11.43
C ASN A 9 -5.50 -1.15 -9.90
N CYS A 10 -6.11 -2.24 -9.41
CA CYS A 10 -6.24 -2.55 -7.98
C CYS A 10 -4.93 -2.87 -7.27
N GLN A 11 -3.85 -2.98 -8.04
CA GLN A 11 -2.54 -3.32 -7.55
C GLN A 11 -1.64 -2.10 -7.68
N ALA A 12 -1.89 -1.08 -6.83
CA ALA A 12 -0.85 -0.11 -6.51
C ALA A 12 0.44 -0.87 -6.20
N ALA A 13 1.63 -0.34 -6.51
CA ALA A 13 2.89 -1.10 -6.38
C ALA A 13 3.00 -1.93 -5.08
N PRO A 14 2.60 -1.44 -3.88
CA PRO A 14 2.55 -2.27 -2.67
C PRO A 14 1.63 -3.49 -2.76
N GLY A 15 0.45 -3.38 -3.39
CA GLY A 15 -0.50 -4.48 -3.60
C GLY A 15 0.05 -5.61 -4.47
N HIS A 16 0.84 -5.29 -5.51
CA HIS A 16 1.56 -6.33 -6.29
C HIS A 16 2.54 -7.15 -5.44
N TYR A 17 3.06 -6.56 -4.38
CA TYR A 17 4.03 -7.18 -3.49
C TYR A 17 3.42 -7.71 -2.18
N GLY A 18 2.09 -7.59 -2.00
CA GLY A 18 1.39 -8.01 -0.78
C GLY A 18 1.66 -7.11 0.44
N ILE A 19 2.03 -5.85 0.22
CA ILE A 19 2.39 -4.87 1.27
C ILE A 19 1.21 -3.90 1.48
N VAL A 20 0.04 -4.46 1.77
CA VAL A 20 -1.22 -3.72 1.94
C VAL A 20 -1.98 -4.18 3.17
N PHE A 21 -2.71 -3.26 3.79
CA PHE A 21 -3.74 -3.53 4.77
C PHE A 21 -5.09 -3.56 4.10
N GLU A 22 -5.81 -4.66 4.27
CA GLU A 22 -7.22 -4.76 3.90
C GLU A 22 -8.09 -4.22 5.03
N LEU A 23 -9.14 -3.51 4.66
CA LEU A 23 -9.98 -2.81 5.61
C LEU A 23 -11.46 -3.20 5.45
N GLU A 24 -12.16 -3.27 6.57
CA GLU A 24 -13.59 -3.62 6.61
C GLU A 24 -14.50 -2.49 6.06
N PRO A 25 -15.63 -2.76 5.40
CA PRO A 25 -16.45 -1.74 4.73
C PRO A 25 -16.96 -0.56 5.58
N ALA A 26 -16.92 -0.66 6.91
CA ALA A 26 -17.45 0.33 7.85
C ALA A 26 -16.46 1.48 8.23
N LEU A 27 -15.45 1.75 7.41
CA LEU A 27 -14.32 2.60 7.82
C LEU A 27 -14.61 4.10 7.95
N VAL A 28 -13.92 4.68 8.93
CA VAL A 28 -13.84 6.11 9.26
C VAL A 28 -13.28 6.97 8.11
N TYR A 29 -12.56 6.41 7.14
CA TYR A 29 -11.88 7.18 6.08
C TYR A 29 -12.83 8.02 5.24
N ARG A 30 -14.02 7.52 4.91
CA ARG A 30 -15.04 8.32 4.21
C ARG A 30 -15.53 9.50 5.04
N ALA A 31 -15.70 9.31 6.35
CA ALA A 31 -16.06 10.39 7.27
C ALA A 31 -14.94 11.44 7.42
N LEU A 32 -13.68 11.04 7.22
CA LEU A 32 -12.53 11.94 7.15
C LEU A 32 -12.35 12.60 5.76
N GLY A 33 -13.25 12.35 4.81
CA GLY A 33 -13.21 12.93 3.46
C GLY A 33 -12.33 12.18 2.47
N ALA A 34 -11.85 10.98 2.79
CA ALA A 34 -11.06 10.13 1.90
C ALA A 34 -11.91 9.00 1.33
N ASP A 35 -12.21 9.04 0.02
CA ASP A 35 -12.81 7.90 -0.68
C ASP A 35 -11.71 6.97 -1.19
N LEU A 36 -11.43 5.91 -0.42
CA LEU A 36 -10.32 4.99 -0.71
C LEU A 36 -10.43 4.34 -2.08
N LYS A 37 -11.65 4.04 -2.55
CA LYS A 37 -11.86 3.44 -3.88
C LYS A 37 -11.44 4.40 -5.00
N ALA A 38 -11.74 5.69 -4.83
CA ALA A 38 -11.32 6.72 -5.75
C ALA A 38 -9.80 6.95 -5.69
N LEU A 39 -9.22 6.97 -4.49
CA LEU A 39 -7.77 7.16 -4.28
C LEU A 39 -6.93 5.98 -4.82
N ASN A 40 -7.44 4.76 -4.68
CA ASN A 40 -6.79 3.55 -5.16
C ASN A 40 -7.10 3.28 -6.65
N GLU A 41 -7.96 4.09 -7.28
CA GLU A 41 -8.46 3.87 -8.65
C GLU A 41 -8.99 2.44 -8.87
N CYS A 42 -9.61 1.89 -7.83
CA CYS A 42 -9.99 0.48 -7.74
C CYS A 42 -11.16 0.27 -6.78
N ASP A 43 -11.95 -0.77 -6.99
CA ASP A 43 -13.03 -1.21 -6.09
C ASP A 43 -12.52 -1.98 -4.86
N ASP A 44 -11.44 -1.52 -4.24
CA ASP A 44 -10.82 -2.14 -3.06
C ASP A 44 -10.65 -1.14 -1.91
N LEU A 45 -10.73 -1.65 -0.68
CA LEU A 45 -10.56 -0.89 0.56
C LEU A 45 -9.23 -1.28 1.20
N SER A 46 -8.14 -0.92 0.53
CA SER A 46 -6.80 -1.13 1.06
C SER A 46 -6.04 0.16 1.31
N LEU A 47 -5.07 0.06 2.22
CA LEU A 47 -4.04 1.07 2.43
C LEU A 47 -2.66 0.45 2.27
N PRO A 48 -1.69 1.17 1.68
CA PRO A 48 -0.31 0.71 1.64
C PRO A 48 0.28 0.65 3.06
N ILE A 49 0.97 -0.45 3.38
CA ILE A 49 1.73 -0.56 4.63
C ILE A 49 2.93 0.40 4.57
N ALA A 50 3.17 1.11 5.68
CA ALA A 50 4.38 1.92 5.85
C ALA A 50 5.62 1.04 5.67
N SER A 51 6.38 1.30 4.61
CA SER A 51 7.51 0.48 4.23
C SER A 51 8.65 1.32 3.66
N ALA A 52 9.88 0.85 3.85
CA ALA A 52 11.09 1.48 3.35
C ALA A 52 12.07 0.43 2.84
N PHE A 53 12.72 0.71 1.72
CA PHE A 53 13.66 -0.20 1.07
C PHE A 53 14.94 0.55 0.71
N VAL A 54 16.08 -0.09 0.93
CA VAL A 54 17.36 0.34 0.34
C VAL A 54 17.62 -0.53 -0.88
N ILE A 55 17.61 0.08 -2.07
CA ILE A 55 17.79 -0.61 -3.34
C ILE A 55 19.22 -0.34 -3.83
N GLY A 56 19.99 -1.41 -4.06
CA GLY A 56 21.32 -1.32 -4.64
C GLY A 56 21.29 -0.92 -6.11
N GLN A 57 22.41 -0.44 -6.64
CA GLN A 57 22.52 -0.08 -8.06
C GLN A 57 22.30 -1.27 -9.01
N ASP A 58 22.45 -2.50 -8.51
CA ASP A 58 22.13 -3.74 -9.24
C ASP A 58 20.62 -4.06 -9.23
N GLY A 59 19.77 -3.15 -8.74
CA GLY A 59 18.32 -3.31 -8.66
C GLY A 59 17.85 -4.26 -7.54
N ARG A 60 18.75 -4.75 -6.69
CA ARG A 60 18.41 -5.68 -5.59
C ARG A 60 18.16 -4.96 -4.28
N ILE A 61 17.17 -5.44 -3.53
CA ILE A 61 16.90 -4.97 -2.16
C ILE A 61 18.08 -5.38 -1.26
N ARG A 62 18.70 -4.39 -0.61
CA ARG A 62 19.78 -4.58 0.38
C ARG A 62 19.26 -4.54 1.81
N GLN A 63 18.19 -3.78 2.04
CA GLN A 63 17.50 -3.70 3.31
C GLN A 63 16.01 -3.44 3.06
N ALA A 64 15.15 -4.05 3.87
CA ALA A 64 13.71 -3.85 3.86
C ALA A 64 13.23 -3.58 5.28
N PHE A 65 12.30 -2.63 5.40
CA PHE A 65 11.50 -2.38 6.57
C PHE A 65 10.04 -2.42 6.13
N VAL A 66 9.27 -3.36 6.67
CA VAL A 66 7.84 -3.49 6.46
C VAL A 66 7.24 -3.72 7.83
N ASN A 67 6.45 -2.77 8.33
CA ASN A 67 5.88 -2.87 9.66
C ASN A 67 4.40 -2.51 9.64
N VAL A 68 3.60 -3.36 10.26
CA VAL A 68 2.17 -3.17 10.44
C VAL A 68 1.87 -2.03 11.42
N ASP A 69 2.75 -1.79 12.38
CA ASP A 69 2.65 -0.62 13.24
C ASP A 69 3.13 0.62 12.48
N TYR A 70 2.18 1.41 11.98
CA TYR A 70 2.46 2.62 11.19
C TYR A 70 3.13 3.75 12.01
N SER A 71 3.17 3.63 13.34
CA SER A 71 3.85 4.59 14.21
C SER A 71 5.36 4.36 14.23
N GLU A 72 5.83 3.15 13.90
CA GLU A 72 7.23 2.84 13.74
C GLU A 72 7.71 3.16 12.32
N ARG A 73 8.91 3.75 12.21
CA ARG A 73 9.49 4.15 10.93
C ARG A 73 10.92 3.68 10.80
N ALA A 74 11.32 3.39 9.56
CA ALA A 74 12.71 3.12 9.25
C ALA A 74 13.53 4.40 9.45
N GLU A 75 14.48 4.35 10.39
CA GLU A 75 15.47 5.40 10.59
C GLU A 75 16.79 5.02 9.91
N PRO A 76 17.50 5.98 9.27
CA PRO A 76 18.86 5.75 8.84
C PRO A 76 19.73 5.39 10.05
N ARG A 77 20.44 4.27 9.98
CA ARG A 77 21.48 4.00 10.99
C ARG A 77 22.71 4.86 10.66
N PRO A 78 23.29 5.54 11.66
CA PRO A 78 24.54 6.29 11.49
C PRO A 78 25.71 5.38 11.08
#